data_AF-A0A453BXG0-F1
#
_entry.id   AF-A0A453BXG0-F1
#
_cell.length_a   1.000
_cell.length_b   1.000
_cell.length_c   1.000
_cell.angle_alpha   90.00
_cell.angle_beta   90.00
_cell.angle_gamma   90.00
#
_symmetry.space_group_name_H-M   'P 1'
#
loop_
_entity.id
_entity.type
_entity.pdbx_description
1 polymer ?
#
loop_
_entity_poly.entity_id
_entity_poly.type
_entity_poly.pdbx_seq_one_letter_code
_entity_poly.pdbx_strand_id
1 'polypeptide(L)'
;MTRDDYGVWEIFLPNNADGSSAIPHGSRVKIRMDTPSGVKDSISAWIKFSVQAPGEIPFNGIYYDPPEEEKYVFQHPQPKRPESLRIYESHIGMSSPISIAFGGSGHVKVISIFFLSEHSYMNSIVVAI
;
A
#
# COMPACT_ATOMS: atom_id res chain seq x y z
N MET A 1 -23.43 2.65 10.10
CA MET A 1 -23.43 2.32 8.66
C MET A 1 -24.85 1.93 8.28
N THR A 2 -25.26 2.28 7.07
CA THR A 2 -26.55 1.89 6.48
C THR A 2 -26.26 0.83 5.43
N ARG A 3 -27.10 -0.21 5.36
CA ARG A 3 -26.98 -1.27 4.36
C ARG A 3 -27.96 -1.00 3.22
N ASP A 4 -27.50 -1.10 1.98
CA ASP A 4 -28.36 -1.02 0.80
C ASP A 4 -28.99 -2.37 0.42
N ASP A 5 -29.81 -2.38 -0.64
CA ASP A 5 -30.50 -3.58 -1.14
C ASP A 5 -29.57 -4.64 -1.73
N TYR A 6 -28.34 -4.27 -2.10
CA TYR A 6 -27.32 -5.18 -2.62
C TYR A 6 -26.38 -5.69 -1.53
N GLY A 7 -26.58 -5.25 -0.29
CA GLY A 7 -25.78 -5.60 0.87
C GLY A 7 -24.45 -4.87 1.00
N VAL A 8 -24.29 -3.74 0.32
CA VAL A 8 -23.20 -2.79 0.51
C VAL A 8 -23.50 -1.95 1.75
N TRP A 9 -22.46 -1.72 2.55
CA TRP A 9 -22.55 -0.90 3.76
C TRP A 9 -21.90 0.45 3.51
N GLU A 10 -22.62 1.53 3.79
CA GLU A 10 -22.15 2.90 3.63
C GLU A 10 -22.21 3.68 4.96
N ILE A 11 -21.33 4.66 5.09
CA ILE A 11 -21.37 5.65 6.17
C ILE A 11 -20.74 6.94 5.66
N PHE A 12 -21.38 8.06 5.99
CA PHE A 12 -20.80 9.38 5.81
C PHE A 12 -20.32 9.89 7.16
N LEU A 13 -19.04 10.26 7.25
CA LEU A 13 -18.45 10.90 8.42
C LEU A 13 -18.13 12.35 8.04
N PRO A 14 -18.81 13.35 8.64
CA PRO A 14 -18.50 14.74 8.36
C PRO A 14 -17.11 15.10 8.90
N ASN A 15 -16.47 16.08 8.28
CA ASN A 15 -15.23 16.64 8.81
C ASN A 15 -15.44 17.23 10.20
N ASN A 16 -14.36 17.28 10.97
CA ASN A 16 -14.33 17.92 12.27
C ASN A 16 -14.61 19.43 12.14
N ALA A 17 -14.94 20.09 13.25
CA ALA A 17 -15.24 21.52 13.27
C ALA A 17 -14.08 22.41 12.79
N ASP A 18 -12.84 21.91 12.87
CA ASP A 18 -11.62 22.55 12.38
C ASP A 18 -11.37 22.30 10.87
N GLY A 19 -12.25 21.55 10.19
CA GLY A 19 -12.13 21.18 8.79
C GLY A 19 -11.28 19.93 8.53
N SER A 20 -10.66 19.34 9.55
CA SER A 20 -9.87 18.12 9.40
C SER A 20 -10.74 16.88 9.13
N SER A 21 -10.16 15.86 8.49
CA SER A 21 -10.84 14.58 8.25
C SER A 21 -11.24 13.91 9.56
N ALA A 22 -12.43 13.29 9.60
CA ALA A 22 -12.91 12.51 10.74
C ALA A 22 -11.97 11.36 11.12
N ILE A 23 -11.24 10.82 10.13
CA ILE A 23 -10.26 9.76 10.32
C ILE A 23 -8.88 10.33 9.97
N PRO A 24 -7.99 10.51 10.95
CA PRO A 24 -6.65 11.00 10.70
C PRO A 24 -5.82 10.02 9.85
N HIS A 25 -4.97 10.56 8.98
CA HIS A 25 -3.96 9.78 8.26
C HIS A 25 -3.12 8.94 9.23
N GLY A 26 -2.82 7.69 8.87
CA GLY A 26 -1.97 6.80 9.66
C GLY A 26 -2.67 6.13 10.84
N SER A 27 -3.94 6.45 11.09
CA SER A 27 -4.73 5.80 12.14
C SER A 27 -5.09 4.35 11.80
N ARG A 28 -5.26 3.52 12.84
CA ARG A 28 -5.66 2.12 12.71
C ARG A 28 -7.18 2.03 12.57
N VAL A 29 -7.65 1.29 11.56
CA VAL A 29 -9.07 1.13 11.26
C VAL A 29 -9.45 -0.34 11.07
N LYS A 30 -10.63 -0.71 11.58
CA LYS A 30 -11.28 -2.01 11.39
C LYS A 30 -12.78 -1.80 11.23
N ILE A 31 -13.43 -2.70 10.50
CA ILE A 31 -14.88 -2.79 10.40
C ILE A 31 -15.34 -3.74 11.49
N ARG A 32 -16.24 -3.27 12.35
CA ARG A 32 -16.94 -4.08 13.35
C ARG A 32 -18.29 -4.49 12.81
N MET A 33 -18.56 -5.79 12.79
CA MET A 33 -19.80 -6.37 12.30
C MET A 33 -20.44 -7.22 13.40
N ASP A 34 -21.72 -6.97 13.67
CA ASP A 34 -22.54 -7.83 14.51
C ASP A 34 -23.18 -8.91 13.64
N THR A 35 -22.74 -10.16 13.81
CA THR A 35 -23.23 -11.33 13.06
C THR A 35 -24.06 -12.23 13.98
N PRO A 36 -24.89 -13.15 13.44
CA PRO A 36 -25.60 -14.13 14.27
C PRO A 36 -24.66 -15.00 15.13
N SER A 37 -23.42 -15.20 14.68
CA SER A 37 -22.37 -15.91 15.42
C SER A 37 -21.59 -15.05 16.43
N GLY A 38 -21.93 -13.76 16.55
CA GLY A 38 -21.27 -12.81 17.44
C GLY A 38 -20.59 -11.65 16.71
N VAL A 39 -19.85 -10.85 17.46
CA VAL A 39 -19.14 -9.68 16.94
C VAL A 39 -17.86 -10.10 16.23
N LYS A 40 -17.61 -9.54 15.04
CA LYS A 40 -16.38 -9.74 14.29
C LYS A 40 -15.75 -8.41 13.88
N ASP A 41 -14.48 -8.24 14.22
CA ASP A 41 -13.65 -7.16 13.69
C ASP A 41 -12.83 -7.66 12.50
N SER A 42 -12.85 -6.92 11.40
CA SER A 42 -12.10 -7.27 10.20
C SER A 42 -11.49 -6.05 9.53
N ILE A 43 -10.41 -6.26 8.77
CA ILE A 43 -9.81 -5.20 7.95
C ILE A 43 -10.71 -5.02 6.71
N SER A 44 -10.92 -3.78 6.29
CA SER A 44 -11.65 -3.50 5.06
C SER A 44 -11.00 -4.20 3.86
N ALA A 45 -11.81 -4.82 3.01
CA ALA A 45 -11.35 -5.44 1.76
C ALA A 45 -10.69 -4.43 0.80
N TRP A 46 -10.98 -3.14 0.98
CA TRP A 46 -10.49 -2.02 0.15
C TRP A 46 -9.42 -1.18 0.85
N ILE A 47 -8.83 -1.68 1.94
CA ILE A 47 -7.76 -0.95 2.63
C ILE A 47 -6.55 -0.78 1.70
N LYS A 48 -5.97 0.42 1.67
CA LYS A 48 -4.79 0.71 0.82
C LYS A 48 -3.47 0.33 1.47
N PHE A 49 -3.43 0.27 2.80
CA PHE A 49 -2.21 0.02 3.56
C PHE A 49 -2.52 -0.75 4.85
N SER A 50 -1.66 -1.70 5.20
CA SER A 50 -1.79 -2.48 6.43
C SER A 50 -0.42 -2.75 7.05
N VAL A 51 -0.36 -2.74 8.37
CA VAL A 51 0.87 -2.97 9.13
C VAL A 51 0.62 -4.05 10.19
N GLN A 52 1.57 -4.97 10.33
CA GLN A 52 1.64 -5.87 11.47
C GLN A 52 2.52 -5.22 12.53
N ALA A 53 1.94 -4.85 13.66
CA ALA A 53 2.69 -4.24 14.75
C ALA A 53 3.56 -5.30 15.45
N PRO A 54 4.72 -4.92 16.02
CA PRO A 54 5.55 -5.84 16.79
C PRO A 54 4.74 -6.49 17.92
N GLY A 55 4.77 -7.82 17.99
CA GLY A 55 4.03 -8.59 19.00
C GLY A 55 2.55 -8.81 18.70
N GLU A 56 2.00 -8.26 17.62
CA GLU A 56 0.65 -8.55 17.16
C GLU A 56 0.67 -9.64 16.07
N ILE A 57 -0.09 -10.70 16.28
CA ILE A 57 -0.32 -11.71 15.23
C ILE A 57 -1.17 -11.13 14.09
N PRO A 58 -2.33 -10.48 14.33
CA PRO A 58 -3.13 -9.94 13.24
C PRO A 58 -2.56 -8.64 12.68
N PHE A 59 -2.78 -8.40 11.39
CA PHE A 59 -2.53 -7.11 10.78
C PHE A 59 -3.55 -6.06 11.24
N ASN A 60 -3.18 -4.79 11.12
CA ASN A 60 -4.08 -3.66 11.25
C ASN A 60 -4.20 -2.92 9.93
N GLY A 61 -5.43 -2.58 9.54
CA GLY A 61 -5.66 -1.65 8.45
C GLY A 61 -5.24 -0.25 8.87
N ILE A 62 -4.54 0.46 8.00
CA ILE A 62 -4.11 1.83 8.21
C ILE A 62 -4.88 2.72 7.24
N TYR A 63 -5.54 3.76 7.76
CA TYR A 63 -6.18 4.75 6.92
C TYR A 63 -5.10 5.57 6.20
N TYR A 64 -4.99 5.36 4.88
CA TYR A 64 -3.94 5.93 4.05
C TYR A 64 -4.49 7.06 3.19
N ASP A 65 -4.37 8.27 3.73
CA ASP A 65 -4.67 9.53 3.06
C ASP A 65 -3.59 10.58 3.41
N PRO A 66 -2.35 10.41 2.91
CA PRO A 66 -1.22 11.27 3.31
C PRO A 66 -1.49 12.73 2.95
N PRO A 67 -0.93 13.69 3.72
CA PRO A 67 -1.01 15.10 3.37
C PRO A 67 -0.27 15.36 2.03
N GLU A 68 -0.59 16.47 1.36
CA GLU A 68 -0.11 16.74 0.00
C GLU A 68 1.42 16.77 -0.08
N GLU A 69 2.08 17.22 0.99
CA GLU A 69 3.53 17.30 1.12
C GLU A 69 4.20 15.92 1.17
N GLU A 70 3.48 14.88 1.61
CA GLU A 70 3.97 13.50 1.71
C GLU A 70 3.57 12.63 0.50
N LYS A 71 2.67 13.13 -0.36
CA LYS A 71 2.26 12.42 -1.58
C LYS A 71 3.40 12.41 -2.59
N TYR A 72 3.71 11.21 -3.10
CA TYR A 72 4.67 11.07 -4.18
C TYR A 72 4.10 11.61 -5.50
N VAL A 73 4.82 12.56 -6.10
CA VAL A 73 4.53 13.06 -7.45
C VAL A 73 5.42 12.34 -8.47
N PHE A 74 4.80 11.72 -9.48
CA PHE A 74 5.53 11.06 -10.56
C PHE A 74 6.39 12.06 -11.33
N GLN A 75 7.70 11.80 -11.37
CA GLN A 75 8.68 12.71 -11.99
C GLN A 75 8.97 12.39 -13.46
N HIS A 76 8.63 11.18 -13.92
CA HIS A 76 8.97 10.69 -15.24
C HIS A 76 7.74 10.11 -15.96
N PRO A 77 7.63 10.29 -17.28
CA PRO A 77 6.56 9.69 -18.08
C PRO A 77 6.77 8.18 -18.24
N GLN A 78 5.70 7.48 -18.61
CA GLN A 78 5.79 6.06 -18.95
C GLN A 78 6.72 5.83 -20.16
N PRO A 79 7.64 4.86 -20.10
CA PRO A 79 8.49 4.51 -21.23
C PRO A 79 7.68 4.07 -22.46
N LYS A 80 8.24 4.27 -23.66
CA LYS A 80 7.65 3.75 -24.89
C LYS A 80 7.69 2.22 -24.90
N ARG A 81 6.70 1.59 -25.54
CA ARG A 81 6.67 0.13 -25.71
C ARG A 81 7.90 -0.33 -26.50
N PRO A 82 8.71 -1.26 -25.96
CA PRO A 82 9.89 -1.78 -26.67
C PRO A 82 9.49 -2.73 -27.80
N GLU A 83 10.37 -2.90 -28.78
CA GLU A 83 10.18 -3.84 -29.92
C GLU A 83 10.22 -5.31 -29.47
N SER A 84 11.05 -5.62 -28.46
CA SER A 84 11.15 -6.94 -27.85
C SER A 84 11.17 -6.81 -26.33
N LEU A 85 10.50 -7.75 -25.65
CA LEU A 85 10.46 -7.77 -24.19
C LEU A 85 11.69 -8.49 -23.65
N ARG A 86 12.44 -7.80 -22.79
CA ARG A 86 13.37 -8.41 -21.84
C ARG A 86 12.78 -8.14 -20.47
N ILE A 87 12.52 -9.17 -19.68
CA ILE A 87 11.84 -9.03 -18.38
C ILE A 87 12.85 -9.45 -17.31
N TYR A 88 13.03 -8.60 -16.31
CA TYR A 88 13.79 -8.93 -15.12
C TYR A 88 12.83 -9.09 -13.95
N GLU A 89 12.66 -10.34 -13.51
CA GLU A 89 11.81 -10.68 -12.37
C GLU A 89 12.55 -10.33 -11.07
N SER A 90 11.91 -9.54 -10.22
CA SER A 90 12.50 -9.06 -8.97
C SER A 90 11.59 -9.32 -7.79
N HIS A 91 12.20 -9.69 -6.66
CA HIS A 91 11.55 -9.69 -5.36
C HIS A 91 12.19 -8.63 -4.45
N ILE A 92 11.43 -7.59 -4.11
CA ILE A 92 11.93 -6.41 -3.38
C ILE A 92 12.46 -6.80 -2.00
N GLY A 93 11.76 -7.69 -1.27
CA GLY A 93 12.17 -8.08 0.08
C GLY A 93 13.49 -8.85 0.15
N MET A 94 14.06 -9.27 -0.99
CA MET A 94 15.30 -10.06 -1.06
C MET A 94 16.37 -9.41 -1.96
N SER A 95 16.16 -8.19 -2.44
CA SER A 95 17.08 -7.57 -3.39
C SER A 95 18.22 -6.75 -2.76
N SER A 96 18.40 -6.85 -1.43
CA SER A 96 19.53 -6.29 -0.70
C SER A 96 20.41 -7.39 -0.07
N PRO A 97 21.74 -7.18 0.02
CA PRO A 97 22.65 -8.13 0.68
C PRO A 97 22.49 -8.16 2.21
N ILE A 98 21.87 -7.12 2.77
CA ILE A 98 21.49 -7.07 4.18
C ILE A 98 20.14 -7.76 4.34
N SER A 99 20.04 -8.66 5.32
CA SER A 99 18.77 -9.19 5.80
C SER A 99 17.97 -8.07 6.47
N ILE A 100 17.18 -7.35 5.68
CA ILE A 100 16.34 -6.26 6.20
C ILE A 100 15.15 -6.89 6.92
N ALA A 101 15.08 -6.72 8.24
CA ALA A 101 13.80 -6.80 8.94
C ALA A 101 12.92 -5.66 8.37
N PHE A 102 11.82 -6.02 7.71
CA PHE A 102 10.93 -5.13 6.94
C PHE A 102 10.72 -3.76 7.63
N GLY A 103 11.27 -2.69 7.04
CA GLY A 103 11.12 -1.33 7.58
C GLY A 103 11.66 -0.17 6.74
N GLY A 104 12.51 -0.40 5.72
CA GLY A 104 13.08 0.66 4.89
C GLY A 104 12.82 0.45 3.40
N SER A 105 11.89 1.19 2.80
CA SER A 105 11.55 1.08 1.36
C SER A 105 12.51 1.84 0.43
N GLY A 106 13.36 2.73 0.98
CA GLY A 106 14.20 3.64 0.19
C GLY A 106 15.49 3.04 -0.37
N HIS A 107 16.20 2.21 0.40
CA HIS A 107 17.51 1.67 0.00
C HIS A 107 17.39 0.61 -1.11
N VAL A 108 16.29 -0.14 -1.12
CA VAL A 108 16.10 -1.30 -2.00
C VAL A 108 15.82 -0.86 -3.45
N LYS A 109 15.05 0.22 -3.65
CA LYS A 109 14.71 0.73 -4.99
C LYS A 109 15.94 1.22 -5.76
N VAL A 110 16.90 1.84 -5.07
CA VAL A 110 18.07 2.47 -5.72
C VAL A 110 19.06 1.41 -6.24
N ILE A 111 19.32 0.37 -5.46
CA ILE A 111 20.32 -0.66 -5.80
C ILE A 111 19.87 -1.51 -7.00
N SER A 112 18.61 -1.96 -6.99
CA SER A 112 18.11 -2.86 -8.05
C SER A 112 17.99 -2.16 -9.40
N ILE A 113 17.56 -0.89 -9.45
CA ILE A 113 17.41 -0.16 -10.72
C ILE A 113 18.78 0.16 -11.36
N PHE A 114 19.79 0.47 -10.54
CA PHE A 114 21.15 0.76 -11.04
C PHE A 114 21.77 -0.46 -11.71
N PHE A 115 21.66 -1.64 -11.09
CA PHE A 115 22.21 -2.89 -11.66
C PHE A 115 21.55 -3.29 -12.99
N LEU A 116 20.24 -3.00 -13.14
CA LEU A 116 19.50 -3.23 -14.38
C LEU A 116 19.94 -2.33 -15.52
N SER A 117 20.33 -1.09 -15.20
CA SER A 117 20.85 -0.15 -16.19
C SER A 117 22.15 -0.66 -16.83
N GLU A 118 23.05 -1.23 -16.02
CA GLU A 118 24.35 -1.75 -16.47
C GLU A 118 24.23 -3.00 -17.37
N HIS A 119 23.20 -3.82 -17.16
CA HIS A 119 22.99 -5.04 -17.94
C HIS A 119 22.06 -4.84 -19.15
N SER A 120 21.89 -3.59 -19.61
CA SER A 120 21.04 -3.24 -20.77
C SER A 120 19.56 -3.57 -20.61
N TYR A 121 19.05 -3.59 -19.37
CA TYR A 121 17.61 -3.74 -19.07
C TYR A 121 16.88 -2.38 -18.97
N MET A 122 17.45 -1.30 -19.48
CA MET A 122 16.86 0.06 -19.42
C MET A 122 15.48 0.18 -20.09
N ASN A 123 15.15 -0.73 -21.02
CA ASN A 123 13.84 -0.81 -21.69
C ASN A 123 13.00 -2.01 -21.23
N SER A 124 13.36 -2.63 -20.10
CA SER A 124 12.74 -3.85 -19.59
C SER A 124 11.60 -3.53 -18.65
N ILE A 125 10.56 -4.37 -18.70
CA ILE A 125 9.49 -4.33 -17.71
C ILE A 125 10.04 -4.99 -16.44
N VAL A 126 10.13 -4.23 -15.35
CA VAL A 126 10.39 -4.79 -14.02
C VAL A 126 9.05 -5.24 -13.45
N VAL A 127 8.91 -6.55 -13.25
CA VAL A 127 7.78 -7.12 -12.51
C VAL A 127 8.27 -7.32 -11.08
N ALA A 128 7.69 -6.57 -10.14
CA ALA A 128 7.88 -6.78 -8.72
C ALA A 128 6.76 -7.71 -8.22
N ILE A 129 7.15 -8.83 -7.61
CA ILE A 129 6.26 -9.80 -6.96
C ILE A 129 6.38 -9.66 -5.46
#